data_AF-A0A2C5YTG5-F1
#
_entry.id   AF-A0A2C5YTG5-F1
#
_cell.length_a   1.000
_cell.length_b   1.000
_cell.length_c   1.000
_cell.angle_alpha   90.00
_cell.angle_beta   90.00
_cell.angle_gamma   90.00
#
_symmetry.space_group_name_H-M   'P 1'
#
loop_
_entity.id
_entity.type
_entity.pdbx_description
1 polymer ?
#
loop_
_entity_poly.entity_id
_entity_poly.type
_entity_poly.pdbx_seq_one_letter_code
_entity_poly.pdbx_strand_id
1 'polypeptide(L)'
;MVAALRASDGAPRVFVQVGNVAAAREAARDGADVLVCQGVDAGGHQFRRGAGVVALVPEVRALLDDEFAARRVPLLAAGGVVDDKGVAAVMALGAEGVVMGTRFTVATESVYPEQRKQLVLATADGGSSTLKSPFHDEIKNSSLWGPLYDGRAIMGPVHRQFLAGSTLDECRSSLKASYSEEEATMMLSTWAGTGVGLVKKRQAAGEIVQEVREGAKEHIRKLAGLL
;
A
#
# COMPACT_ATOMS: atom_id res chain seq x y z
N MET A 1 13.54 2.84 18.45
CA MET A 1 12.43 3.80 18.65
C MET A 1 11.26 3.14 19.37
N VAL A 2 10.89 1.92 19.00
CA VAL A 2 9.84 1.14 19.67
C VAL A 2 10.20 0.89 21.15
N ALA A 3 11.46 0.55 21.45
CA ALA A 3 11.93 0.41 22.82
C ALA A 3 11.72 1.67 23.68
N ALA A 4 11.86 2.87 23.09
CA ALA A 4 11.65 4.13 23.80
C ALA A 4 10.17 4.39 24.11
N LEU A 5 9.26 4.05 23.18
CA LEU A 5 7.81 4.13 23.39
C LEU A 5 7.30 3.16 24.46
N ARG A 6 8.03 2.08 24.73
CA ARG A 6 7.67 1.11 25.77
C ARG A 6 8.00 1.55 27.19
N ALA A 7 8.88 2.53 27.36
CA ALA A 7 9.25 3.04 28.67
C ALA A 7 8.19 3.96 29.29
N SER A 8 7.14 4.34 28.54
CA SER A 8 6.06 5.19 29.03
C SER A 8 4.93 4.37 29.67
N ASP A 9 4.31 4.94 30.70
CA ASP A 9 3.06 4.42 31.25
C ASP A 9 1.95 4.42 30.18
N GLY A 10 1.19 3.34 30.08
CA GLY A 10 0.19 3.16 29.01
C GLY A 10 0.77 2.94 27.60
N ALA A 11 1.94 2.31 27.48
CA ALA A 11 2.63 2.08 26.20
C ALA A 11 1.69 1.53 25.09
N PRO A 12 1.63 2.17 23.91
CA PRO A 12 0.77 1.73 22.82
C PRO A 12 1.30 0.44 22.19
N ARG A 13 0.41 -0.27 21.47
CA ARG A 13 0.84 -1.31 20.52
C ARG A 13 1.49 -0.64 19.32
N VAL A 14 2.68 -1.12 18.94
CA VAL A 14 3.45 -0.54 17.86
C VAL A 14 3.44 -1.44 16.63
N PHE A 15 2.82 -0.93 15.57
CA PHE A 15 2.75 -1.55 14.26
C PHE A 15 3.80 -0.90 13.37
N VAL A 16 4.69 -1.70 12.77
CA VAL A 16 5.76 -1.17 11.93
C VAL A 16 5.60 -1.69 10.51
N GLN A 17 5.51 -0.77 9.55
CA GLN A 17 5.45 -1.10 8.13
C GLN A 17 6.84 -1.36 7.56
N VAL A 18 7.00 -2.48 6.85
CA VAL A 18 8.26 -2.96 6.29
C VAL A 18 8.06 -3.41 4.85
N GLY A 19 9.07 -3.20 4.00
CA GLY A 19 9.02 -3.57 2.57
C GLY A 19 10.06 -4.59 2.15
N ASN A 20 10.94 -5.03 3.06
CA ASN A 20 11.96 -6.04 2.83
C ASN A 20 12.36 -6.74 4.14
N VAL A 21 13.06 -7.88 4.03
CA VAL A 21 13.47 -8.72 5.17
C VAL A 21 14.43 -7.99 6.12
N ALA A 22 15.31 -7.13 5.60
CA ALA A 22 16.24 -6.37 6.44
C ALA A 22 15.50 -5.42 7.40
N ALA A 23 14.54 -4.65 6.87
CA ALA A 23 13.69 -3.77 7.67
C ALA A 23 12.79 -4.56 8.65
N ALA A 24 12.27 -5.72 8.23
CA ALA A 24 11.49 -6.59 9.10
C ALA A 24 12.30 -7.08 10.31
N ARG A 25 13.54 -7.51 10.08
CA ARG A 25 14.48 -7.93 11.13
C ARG A 25 14.79 -6.80 12.09
N GLU A 26 15.06 -5.61 11.57
CA GLU A 26 15.31 -4.42 12.40
C GLU A 26 14.10 -4.07 13.28
N ALA A 27 12.91 -3.99 12.68
CA ALA A 27 11.67 -3.71 13.39
C ALA A 27 11.36 -4.75 14.47
N ALA A 28 11.57 -6.03 14.17
CA ALA A 28 11.42 -7.11 15.14
C ALA A 28 12.43 -6.99 16.29
N ARG A 29 13.70 -6.67 16.02
CA ARG A 29 14.73 -6.44 17.06
C ARG A 29 14.40 -5.24 17.94
N ASP A 30 13.89 -4.15 17.37
CA ASP A 30 13.48 -2.95 18.12
C ASP A 30 12.22 -3.21 18.97
N GLY A 31 11.52 -4.32 18.74
CA GLY A 31 10.44 -4.81 19.59
C GLY A 31 9.04 -4.54 19.07
N ALA A 32 8.86 -4.35 17.75
CA ALA A 32 7.54 -4.18 17.13
C ALA A 32 6.54 -5.26 17.59
N ASP A 33 5.32 -4.82 17.90
CA ASP A 33 4.22 -5.72 18.28
C ASP A 33 3.64 -6.43 17.06
N VAL A 34 3.58 -5.75 15.92
CA VAL A 34 3.05 -6.26 14.65
C VAL A 34 3.90 -5.72 13.50
N LEU A 35 4.17 -6.56 12.50
CA LEU A 35 4.76 -6.14 11.24
C LEU A 35 3.69 -6.01 10.15
N VAL A 36 3.69 -4.89 9.44
CA VAL A 36 2.87 -4.68 8.24
C VAL A 36 3.78 -4.83 7.02
N CYS A 37 3.72 -5.98 6.37
CA CYS A 37 4.48 -6.28 5.15
C CYS A 37 3.83 -5.60 3.95
N GLN A 38 4.30 -4.40 3.61
CA GLN A 38 3.82 -3.63 2.48
C GLN A 38 4.61 -3.97 1.22
N GLY A 39 4.00 -4.74 0.33
CA GLY A 39 4.56 -5.06 -0.97
C GLY A 39 4.53 -3.88 -1.94
N VAL A 40 5.33 -3.95 -3.01
CA VAL A 40 5.45 -2.86 -3.99
C VAL A 40 4.20 -2.58 -4.84
N ASP A 41 3.19 -3.42 -4.65
CA ASP A 41 1.84 -3.33 -5.18
C ASP A 41 0.99 -2.23 -4.52
N ALA A 42 1.42 -1.71 -3.36
CA ALA A 42 0.69 -0.69 -2.61
C ALA A 42 0.66 0.68 -3.30
N GLY A 43 -0.39 1.46 -3.02
CA GLY A 43 -0.43 2.89 -3.36
C GLY A 43 0.32 3.73 -2.34
N GLY A 44 0.66 4.97 -2.70
CA GLY A 44 1.37 5.90 -1.82
C GLY A 44 2.84 5.52 -1.65
N HIS A 45 3.46 6.00 -0.58
CA HIS A 45 4.87 5.78 -0.32
C HIS A 45 5.16 4.37 0.20
N GLN A 46 6.19 3.78 -0.38
CA GLN A 46 6.61 2.41 -0.16
C GLN A 46 8.12 2.32 -0.38
N PHE A 47 8.76 1.28 0.16
CA PHE A 47 10.21 1.09 0.03
C PHE A 47 10.62 1.14 -1.45
N ARG A 48 11.61 1.96 -1.77
CA ARG A 48 12.19 2.06 -3.11
C ARG A 48 12.68 0.70 -3.57
N ARG A 49 13.46 0.04 -2.71
CA ARG A 49 13.88 -1.37 -2.82
C ARG A 49 13.00 -2.23 -1.91
N GLY A 50 11.84 -2.62 -2.42
CA GLY A 50 10.90 -3.49 -1.74
C GLY A 50 10.55 -4.73 -2.58
N ALA A 51 10.05 -5.77 -1.92
CA ALA A 51 9.54 -6.97 -2.57
C ALA A 51 8.04 -6.84 -2.89
N GLY A 52 7.54 -7.62 -3.85
CA GLY A 52 6.10 -7.79 -4.06
C GLY A 52 5.45 -8.56 -2.91
N VAL A 53 4.15 -8.36 -2.67
CA VAL A 53 3.49 -8.93 -1.47
C VAL A 53 3.60 -10.47 -1.41
N VAL A 54 3.58 -11.12 -2.57
CA VAL A 54 3.66 -12.59 -2.70
C VAL A 54 4.97 -13.16 -2.19
N ALA A 55 6.09 -12.47 -2.43
CA ALA A 55 7.41 -12.89 -1.95
C ALA A 55 7.68 -12.37 -0.53
N LEU A 56 7.27 -11.12 -0.25
CA LEU A 56 7.58 -10.45 1.01
C LEU A 56 6.99 -11.16 2.22
N VAL A 57 5.71 -11.54 2.17
CA VAL A 57 5.01 -12.16 3.31
C VAL A 57 5.68 -13.46 3.75
N PRO A 58 5.91 -14.47 2.89
CA PRO A 58 6.53 -15.73 3.32
C PRO A 58 8.00 -15.56 3.71
N GLU A 59 8.77 -14.68 3.05
CA GLU A 59 10.17 -14.43 3.45
C GLU A 59 10.26 -13.81 4.86
N VAL A 60 9.38 -12.86 5.18
CA VAL A 60 9.33 -12.26 6.52
C VAL A 60 8.80 -13.25 7.55
N ARG A 61 7.82 -14.10 7.20
CA ARG A 61 7.36 -15.17 8.10
C ARG A 61 8.50 -16.14 8.44
N ALA A 62 9.26 -16.61 7.44
CA ALA A 62 10.42 -17.47 7.65
C ALA A 62 11.47 -16.81 8.57
N LEU A 63 11.80 -15.54 8.31
CA LEU A 63 12.68 -14.76 9.20
C LEU A 63 12.19 -14.76 10.66
N LEU A 64 10.89 -14.53 10.88
CA LEU A 64 10.33 -14.47 12.22
C LEU A 64 10.33 -15.84 12.91
N ASP A 65 10.11 -16.91 12.16
CA ASP A 65 10.19 -18.28 12.66
C ASP A 65 11.63 -18.67 13.02
N ASP A 66 12.61 -18.26 12.21
CA ASP A 66 14.01 -18.64 12.42
C ASP A 66 14.70 -17.80 13.50
N GLU A 67 14.56 -16.47 13.45
CA GLU A 67 15.31 -15.55 14.32
C GLU A 67 14.51 -15.08 15.55
N PHE A 68 13.19 -15.23 15.55
CA PHE A 68 12.32 -14.69 16.60
C PHE A 68 11.32 -15.70 17.17
N ALA A 69 11.57 -17.02 17.02
CA ALA A 69 10.68 -18.09 17.50
C ALA A 69 10.19 -17.94 18.94
N ALA A 70 11.02 -17.41 19.84
CA ALA A 70 10.68 -17.19 21.26
C ALA A 70 9.60 -16.12 21.48
N ARG A 71 9.27 -15.32 20.46
CA ARG A 71 8.28 -14.25 20.53
C ARG A 71 7.46 -14.22 19.25
N ARG A 72 6.17 -14.54 19.37
CA ARG A 72 5.23 -14.40 18.25
C ARG A 72 5.07 -12.93 17.86
N VAL A 73 5.38 -12.62 16.60
CA VAL A 73 5.13 -11.33 15.97
C VAL A 73 4.11 -11.54 14.85
N PRO A 74 2.86 -11.05 14.99
CA PRO A 74 1.87 -11.14 13.94
C PRO A 74 2.28 -10.36 12.68
N LEU A 75 1.91 -10.91 11.53
CA LEU A 75 2.20 -10.34 10.22
C LEU A 75 0.90 -9.93 9.53
N LEU A 76 0.78 -8.65 9.17
CA LEU A 76 -0.29 -8.14 8.31
C LEU A 76 0.25 -7.90 6.89
N ALA A 77 -0.46 -8.35 5.87
CA ALA A 77 -0.10 -8.10 4.48
C ALA A 77 -0.72 -6.80 3.96
N ALA A 78 0.04 -6.00 3.21
CA ALA A 78 -0.42 -4.78 2.58
C ALA A 78 0.11 -4.65 1.15
N GLY A 79 -0.67 -4.00 0.29
CA GLY A 79 -0.36 -3.83 -1.13
C GLY A 79 -0.99 -4.90 -2.01
N GLY A 80 -1.69 -4.48 -3.07
CA GLY A 80 -2.41 -5.38 -3.99
C GLY A 80 -3.68 -6.04 -3.43
N VAL A 81 -3.89 -6.08 -2.11
CA VAL A 81 -5.08 -6.66 -1.47
C VAL A 81 -6.27 -5.70 -1.53
N VAL A 82 -7.32 -6.08 -2.26
CA VAL A 82 -8.51 -5.23 -2.52
C VAL A 82 -9.83 -5.95 -2.29
N ASP A 83 -9.89 -7.26 -2.57
CA ASP A 83 -11.09 -8.09 -2.48
C ASP A 83 -10.84 -9.35 -1.63
N ASP A 84 -11.88 -10.17 -1.49
CA ASP A 84 -11.88 -11.44 -0.77
C ASP A 84 -10.81 -12.43 -1.25
N LYS A 85 -10.57 -12.54 -2.56
CA LYS A 85 -9.53 -13.38 -3.16
C LYS A 85 -8.15 -12.92 -2.72
N GLY A 86 -7.89 -11.61 -2.75
CA GLY A 86 -6.65 -11.03 -2.25
C GLY A 86 -6.41 -11.37 -0.79
N VAL A 87 -7.46 -11.28 0.06
CA VAL A 87 -7.37 -11.66 1.47
C VAL A 87 -7.06 -13.16 1.62
N ALA A 88 -7.78 -14.04 0.94
CA ALA A 88 -7.52 -15.48 0.98
C ALA A 88 -6.09 -15.83 0.53
N ALA A 89 -5.60 -15.18 -0.53
CA ALA A 89 -4.26 -15.40 -1.05
C ALA A 89 -3.18 -15.05 -0.01
N VAL A 90 -3.23 -13.87 0.60
CA VAL A 90 -2.20 -13.46 1.56
C VAL A 90 -2.29 -14.21 2.89
N MET A 91 -3.48 -14.68 3.28
CA MET A 91 -3.60 -15.60 4.42
C MET A 91 -2.90 -16.93 4.15
N ALA A 92 -3.02 -17.47 2.92
CA ALA A 92 -2.31 -18.68 2.52
C ALA A 92 -0.78 -18.48 2.48
N LEU A 93 -0.30 -17.25 2.27
CA LEU A 93 1.12 -16.91 2.34
C LEU A 93 1.67 -16.83 3.78
N GLY A 94 0.81 -16.90 4.81
CA GLY A 94 1.20 -16.84 6.22
C GLY A 94 0.92 -15.50 6.90
N ALA A 95 0.14 -14.59 6.28
CA ALA A 95 -0.35 -13.40 6.95
C ALA A 95 -1.51 -13.74 7.91
N GLU A 96 -1.57 -13.04 9.04
CA GLU A 96 -2.62 -13.18 10.06
C GLU A 96 -3.70 -12.08 9.93
N GLY A 97 -3.52 -11.16 8.99
CA GLY A 97 -4.49 -10.13 8.64
C GLY A 97 -4.00 -9.29 7.47
N VAL A 98 -4.78 -8.26 7.12
CA VAL A 98 -4.51 -7.42 5.94
C VAL A 98 -4.68 -5.94 6.25
N VAL A 99 -3.96 -5.11 5.51
CA VAL A 99 -4.14 -3.65 5.48
C VAL A 99 -4.49 -3.24 4.05
N MET A 100 -5.70 -2.72 3.87
CA MET A 100 -6.21 -2.31 2.56
C MET A 100 -6.24 -0.78 2.46
N GLY A 101 -5.50 -0.20 1.53
CA GLY A 101 -5.52 1.23 1.26
C GLY A 101 -6.54 1.58 0.18
N THR A 102 -6.20 1.27 -1.08
CA THR A 102 -6.97 1.65 -2.27
C THR A 102 -8.45 1.26 -2.18
N ARG A 103 -8.79 0.09 -1.62
CA ARG A 103 -10.20 -0.32 -1.44
C ARG A 103 -10.99 0.63 -0.54
N PHE A 104 -10.43 1.06 0.58
CA PHE A 104 -11.12 1.93 1.54
C PHE A 104 -11.13 3.40 1.12
N THR A 105 -10.31 3.82 0.14
CA THR A 105 -10.34 5.21 -0.35
C THR A 105 -11.71 5.63 -0.88
N VAL A 106 -12.48 4.69 -1.43
CA VAL A 106 -13.82 4.91 -2.01
C VAL A 106 -14.96 4.53 -1.05
N ALA A 107 -14.65 4.21 0.21
CA ALA A 107 -15.69 3.95 1.21
C ALA A 107 -16.58 5.19 1.41
N THR A 108 -17.82 4.97 1.82
CA THR A 108 -18.79 6.04 2.10
C THR A 108 -18.23 7.04 3.12
N GLU A 109 -17.61 6.53 4.18
CA GLU A 109 -17.05 7.27 5.30
C GLU A 109 -15.68 7.90 5.00
N SER A 110 -15.06 7.55 3.87
CA SER A 110 -13.75 8.08 3.49
C SER A 110 -13.83 9.59 3.26
N VAL A 111 -12.94 10.36 3.88
CA VAL A 111 -12.79 11.80 3.66
C VAL A 111 -11.95 12.15 2.42
N TYR A 112 -11.60 11.14 1.62
CA TYR A 112 -10.83 11.35 0.40
C TYR A 112 -11.64 12.21 -0.60
N PRO A 113 -11.04 13.20 -1.28
CA PRO A 113 -11.77 14.08 -2.18
C PRO A 113 -12.59 13.30 -3.22
N GLU A 114 -13.82 13.74 -3.45
CA GLU A 114 -14.82 13.03 -4.24
C GLU A 114 -14.34 12.78 -5.68
N GLN A 115 -13.67 13.75 -6.29
CA GLN A 115 -13.05 13.65 -7.61
C GLN A 115 -11.96 12.56 -7.64
N ARG A 116 -11.20 12.40 -6.56
CA ARG A 116 -10.19 11.33 -6.45
C ARG A 116 -10.83 9.95 -6.26
N LYS A 117 -11.94 9.87 -5.51
CA LYS A 117 -12.72 8.63 -5.42
C LYS A 117 -13.24 8.21 -6.79
N GLN A 118 -13.76 9.17 -7.57
CA GLN A 118 -14.20 8.92 -8.95
C GLN A 118 -13.06 8.45 -9.85
N LEU A 119 -11.89 9.09 -9.76
CA LEU A 119 -10.71 8.66 -10.51
C LEU A 119 -10.28 7.23 -10.14
N VAL A 120 -10.28 6.88 -8.85
CA VAL A 120 -10.00 5.50 -8.40
C VAL A 120 -11.00 4.51 -9.00
N LEU A 121 -12.29 4.82 -8.98
CA LEU A 121 -13.35 3.94 -9.53
C LEU A 121 -13.27 3.80 -11.06
N ALA A 122 -12.86 4.86 -11.75
CA ALA A 122 -12.73 4.88 -13.20
C ALA A 122 -11.44 4.20 -13.70
N THR A 123 -10.46 3.96 -12.83
CA THR A 123 -9.16 3.42 -13.21
C THR A 123 -9.18 1.89 -13.27
N ALA A 124 -8.72 1.35 -14.39
CA ALA A 124 -8.51 -0.08 -14.61
C ALA A 124 -7.04 -0.35 -14.96
N ASP A 125 -6.65 -1.63 -14.97
CA ASP A 125 -5.28 -2.06 -15.24
C ASP A 125 -4.25 -1.29 -14.40
N GLY A 126 -4.21 -1.55 -13.09
CA GLY A 126 -3.36 -0.78 -12.19
C GLY A 126 -1.86 -0.96 -12.43
N GLY A 127 -1.44 -2.04 -13.08
CA GLY A 127 -0.06 -2.24 -13.49
C GLY A 127 0.38 -1.20 -14.53
N SER A 128 -0.48 -0.93 -15.51
CA SER A 128 -0.22 0.04 -16.57
C SER A 128 -0.69 1.46 -16.23
N SER A 129 -1.65 1.63 -15.32
CA SER A 129 -2.28 2.93 -15.02
C SER A 129 -1.71 3.62 -13.78
N THR A 130 -0.79 2.99 -13.05
CA THR A 130 -0.12 3.60 -11.89
C THR A 130 1.39 3.64 -12.08
N LEU A 131 2.04 4.66 -11.55
CA LEU A 131 3.50 4.79 -11.57
C LEU A 131 4.02 4.76 -10.16
N LYS A 132 5.00 3.89 -9.86
CA LYS A 132 5.83 3.97 -8.66
C LYS A 132 7.13 4.67 -9.04
N SER A 133 7.41 5.85 -8.48
CA SER A 133 8.57 6.65 -8.86
C SER A 133 8.85 7.76 -7.83
N PRO A 134 10.12 8.19 -7.66
CA PRO A 134 10.41 9.43 -6.93
C PRO A 134 9.85 10.68 -7.56
N PHE A 135 9.46 10.61 -8.84
CA PHE A 135 8.83 11.71 -9.57
C PHE A 135 7.80 12.45 -8.70
N HIS A 136 6.96 11.71 -7.95
CA HIS A 136 5.92 12.32 -7.14
C HIS A 136 6.45 13.24 -6.04
N ASP A 137 7.62 12.98 -5.47
CA ASP A 137 8.23 13.85 -4.45
C ASP A 137 9.10 14.91 -5.10
N GLU A 138 9.88 14.54 -6.11
CA GLU A 138 10.78 15.42 -6.85
C GLU A 138 10.02 16.54 -7.54
N ILE A 139 8.89 16.25 -8.20
CA ILE A 139 8.06 17.26 -8.87
C ILE A 139 7.56 18.32 -7.89
N LYS A 140 7.33 17.95 -6.62
CA LYS A 140 6.90 18.82 -5.51
C LYS A 140 8.06 19.41 -4.70
N ASN A 141 9.31 19.10 -5.03
CA ASN A 141 10.49 19.42 -4.21
C ASN A 141 10.36 18.95 -2.75
N SER A 142 9.72 17.81 -2.53
CA SER A 142 9.51 17.26 -1.19
C SER A 142 10.67 16.35 -0.79
N SER A 143 11.24 16.57 0.39
CA SER A 143 12.26 15.70 1.00
C SER A 143 11.72 14.81 2.11
N LEU A 144 10.41 14.83 2.37
CA LEU A 144 9.78 14.19 3.54
C LEU A 144 10.11 12.70 3.66
N TRP A 145 10.07 11.99 2.54
CA TRP A 145 10.28 10.54 2.50
C TRP A 145 11.74 10.14 2.28
N GLY A 146 12.59 11.07 1.84
CA GLY A 146 13.99 10.80 1.56
C GLY A 146 14.20 9.74 0.46
N PRO A 147 15.44 9.23 0.31
CA PRO A 147 15.81 8.38 -0.84
C PRO A 147 15.37 6.91 -0.71
N LEU A 148 14.86 6.52 0.47
CA LEU A 148 14.50 5.13 0.78
C LEU A 148 13.13 4.73 0.27
N TYR A 149 12.27 5.70 -0.09
CA TYR A 149 10.89 5.46 -0.46
C TYR A 149 10.56 6.15 -1.78
N ASP A 150 9.62 5.56 -2.53
CA ASP A 150 8.99 6.19 -3.69
C ASP A 150 7.47 6.15 -3.52
N GLY A 151 6.75 7.12 -4.10
CA GLY A 151 5.30 7.12 -4.17
C GLY A 151 4.75 6.33 -5.37
N ARG A 152 3.60 5.66 -5.19
CA ARG A 152 2.78 5.12 -6.28
C ARG A 152 1.42 5.83 -6.41
N ALA A 153 1.18 6.48 -7.55
CA ALA A 153 -0.06 7.18 -7.86
C ALA A 153 -0.65 6.78 -9.22
N ILE A 154 -1.92 7.11 -9.44
CA ILE A 154 -2.59 6.98 -10.76
C ILE A 154 -1.95 7.97 -11.74
N MET A 155 -1.60 7.50 -12.93
CA MET A 155 -0.93 8.31 -13.94
C MET A 155 -1.87 9.25 -14.69
N GLY A 156 -1.65 10.55 -14.50
CA GLY A 156 -2.17 11.60 -15.38
C GLY A 156 -1.23 12.00 -16.53
N PRO A 157 -1.63 12.97 -17.36
CA PRO A 157 -0.83 13.51 -18.46
C PRO A 157 0.62 13.85 -18.11
N VAL A 158 0.88 14.49 -16.96
CA VAL A 158 2.24 14.87 -16.55
C VAL A 158 3.16 13.65 -16.34
N HIS A 159 2.61 12.52 -15.88
CA HIS A 159 3.38 11.29 -15.69
C HIS A 159 3.78 10.70 -17.04
N ARG A 160 2.88 10.74 -18.03
CA ARG A 160 3.18 10.30 -19.40
C ARG A 160 4.22 11.18 -20.06
N GLN A 161 4.14 12.50 -19.84
CA GLN A 161 5.15 13.45 -20.31
C GLN A 161 6.53 13.15 -19.70
N PHE A 162 6.60 12.91 -18.39
CA PHE A 162 7.83 12.51 -17.71
C PHE A 162 8.39 11.19 -18.26
N LEU A 163 7.55 10.16 -18.43
CA LEU A 163 7.95 8.87 -18.99
C LEU A 163 8.39 8.96 -20.47
N ALA A 164 7.93 9.98 -21.19
CA ALA A 164 8.36 10.28 -22.56
C ALA A 164 9.71 11.04 -22.64
N GLY A 165 10.32 11.37 -21.49
CA GLY A 165 11.65 11.97 -21.41
C GLY A 165 11.70 13.45 -21.05
N SER A 166 10.57 14.10 -20.75
CA SER A 166 10.60 15.48 -20.27
C SER A 166 11.27 15.60 -18.91
N THR A 167 11.96 16.71 -18.72
CA THR A 167 12.57 17.10 -17.45
C THR A 167 11.52 17.46 -16.40
N LEU A 168 11.91 17.44 -15.12
CA LEU A 168 11.04 17.88 -14.02
C LEU A 168 10.58 19.34 -14.19
N ASP A 169 11.45 20.23 -14.70
CA ASP A 169 11.12 21.64 -14.90
C ASP A 169 10.12 21.87 -16.03
N GLU A 170 10.21 21.10 -17.11
CA GLU A 170 9.20 21.07 -18.18
C GLU A 170 7.86 20.56 -17.63
N CYS A 171 7.89 19.51 -16.80
CA CYS A 171 6.68 18.96 -16.18
C CYS A 171 6.03 19.96 -15.22
N ARG A 172 6.81 20.66 -14.39
CA ARG A 172 6.31 21.73 -13.50
C ARG A 172 5.72 22.89 -14.29
N SER A 173 6.36 23.29 -15.38
CA SER A 173 5.89 24.38 -16.24
C SER A 173 4.56 24.01 -16.91
N SER A 174 4.47 22.79 -17.44
CA SER A 174 3.24 22.23 -18.03
C SER A 174 2.09 22.21 -17.02
N LEU A 175 2.34 21.75 -15.79
CA LEU A 175 1.34 21.74 -14.72
C LEU A 175 0.80 23.16 -14.41
N LYS A 176 1.69 24.14 -14.27
CA LYS A 176 1.31 25.53 -13.98
C LYS A 176 0.56 26.20 -15.14
N ALA A 177 0.87 25.84 -16.38
CA ALA A 177 0.29 26.45 -17.57
C ALA A 177 -1.08 25.86 -17.94
N SER A 178 -1.29 24.56 -17.69
CA SER A 178 -2.44 23.81 -18.23
C SER A 178 -3.48 23.39 -17.19
N TYR A 179 -3.19 23.54 -15.90
CA TYR A 179 -4.06 23.06 -14.82
C TYR A 179 -4.14 24.08 -13.68
N SER A 180 -5.28 24.09 -12.99
CA SER A 180 -5.38 24.72 -11.67
C SER A 180 -4.49 24.01 -10.65
N GLU A 181 -4.18 24.68 -9.54
CA GLU A 181 -3.42 24.08 -8.44
C GLU A 181 -4.11 22.84 -7.86
N GLU A 182 -5.44 22.85 -7.79
CA GLU A 182 -6.24 21.72 -7.32
C GLU A 182 -6.12 20.51 -8.26
N GLU A 183 -6.27 20.72 -9.57
CA GLU A 183 -6.13 19.68 -10.59
C GLU A 183 -4.72 19.10 -10.63
N ALA A 184 -3.70 19.97 -10.56
CA ALA A 184 -2.31 19.55 -10.49
C ALA A 184 -2.04 18.70 -9.23
N THR A 185 -2.54 19.14 -8.08
CA THR A 185 -2.41 18.41 -6.81
C THR A 185 -3.11 17.06 -6.87
N MET A 186 -4.31 17.02 -7.44
CA MET A 186 -5.06 15.78 -7.66
C MET A 186 -4.27 14.81 -8.54
N MET A 187 -3.74 15.30 -9.67
CA MET A 187 -2.96 14.48 -10.60
C MET A 187 -1.73 13.88 -9.93
N LEU A 188 -1.01 14.67 -9.13
CA LEU A 188 0.24 14.26 -8.49
C LEU A 188 0.08 13.39 -7.24
N SER A 189 -1.11 13.41 -6.61
CA SER A 189 -1.32 12.83 -5.29
C SER A 189 -2.58 11.98 -5.19
N THR A 190 -3.09 11.45 -6.30
CA THR A 190 -4.12 10.40 -6.28
C THR A 190 -3.45 9.04 -6.11
N TRP A 191 -3.17 8.67 -4.86
CA TRP A 191 -2.49 7.44 -4.50
C TRP A 191 -3.38 6.21 -4.73
N ALA A 192 -2.86 5.22 -5.44
CA ALA A 192 -3.53 3.94 -5.64
C ALA A 192 -2.51 2.83 -5.92
N GLY A 193 -2.81 1.62 -5.46
CA GLY A 193 -2.00 0.42 -5.72
C GLY A 193 -2.32 -0.20 -7.08
N THR A 194 -1.54 -1.21 -7.46
CA THR A 194 -1.73 -1.97 -8.70
C THR A 194 -3.07 -2.72 -8.74
N GLY A 195 -3.67 -3.00 -7.57
CA GLY A 195 -5.01 -3.57 -7.44
C GLY A 195 -6.17 -2.61 -7.73
N VAL A 196 -5.92 -1.35 -8.11
CA VAL A 196 -6.97 -0.33 -8.33
C VAL A 196 -8.08 -0.80 -9.28
N GLY A 197 -7.73 -1.59 -10.30
CA GLY A 197 -8.70 -2.14 -11.24
C GLY A 197 -9.74 -3.09 -10.62
N LEU A 198 -9.54 -3.57 -9.39
CA LEU A 198 -10.50 -4.40 -8.65
C LEU A 198 -11.49 -3.56 -7.81
N VAL A 199 -11.28 -2.24 -7.70
CA VAL A 199 -12.18 -1.33 -6.98
C VAL A 199 -13.34 -0.92 -7.89
N LYS A 200 -14.44 -1.69 -7.84
CA LYS A 200 -15.58 -1.51 -8.77
C LYS A 200 -16.77 -0.75 -8.21
N LYS A 201 -16.85 -0.55 -6.89
CA LYS A 201 -18.02 0.04 -6.24
C LYS A 201 -17.65 0.79 -4.97
N ARG A 202 -18.52 1.74 -4.62
CA ARG A 202 -18.56 2.36 -3.29
C ARG A 202 -19.39 1.49 -2.37
N GLN A 203 -18.97 1.41 -1.12
CA GLN A 203 -19.66 0.69 -0.04
C GLN A 203 -19.33 1.34 1.29
N ALA A 204 -20.15 1.09 2.31
CA ALA A 204 -19.78 1.46 3.67
C ALA A 204 -18.54 0.65 4.10
N ALA A 205 -17.68 1.23 4.93
CA ALA A 205 -16.45 0.59 5.39
C ALA A 205 -16.74 -0.74 6.11
N GLY A 206 -17.81 -0.78 6.92
CA GLY A 206 -18.25 -2.00 7.58
C GLY A 206 -18.66 -3.12 6.60
N GLU A 207 -19.32 -2.76 5.50
CA GLU A 207 -19.71 -3.71 4.45
C GLU A 207 -18.49 -4.24 3.71
N ILE A 208 -17.49 -3.39 3.43
CA ILE A 208 -16.22 -3.82 2.83
C ILE A 208 -15.58 -4.90 3.72
N VAL A 209 -15.48 -4.65 5.04
CA VAL A 209 -14.90 -5.62 5.99
C VAL A 209 -15.66 -6.94 5.97
N GLN A 210 -16.99 -6.90 6.00
CA GLN A 210 -17.82 -8.10 5.99
C GLN A 210 -17.68 -8.87 4.67
N GLU A 211 -17.78 -8.17 3.53
CA GLU A 211 -17.64 -8.73 2.18
C GLU A 211 -16.32 -9.47 2.03
N VAL A 212 -15.18 -8.80 2.29
CA VAL A 212 -13.87 -9.43 2.09
C VAL A 212 -13.63 -10.58 3.06
N ARG A 213 -14.15 -10.50 4.29
CA ARG A 213 -13.96 -11.54 5.31
C ARG A 213 -14.77 -12.79 4.98
N GLU A 214 -16.05 -12.64 4.66
CA GLU A 214 -16.90 -13.81 4.37
C GLU A 214 -16.52 -14.44 3.03
N GLY A 215 -16.23 -13.64 2.00
CA GLY A 215 -15.73 -14.15 0.73
C GLY A 215 -14.38 -14.87 0.87
N ALA A 216 -13.46 -14.36 1.69
CA ALA A 216 -12.18 -15.03 1.92
C ALA A 216 -12.36 -16.39 2.57
N LYS A 217 -13.25 -16.52 3.57
CA LYS A 217 -13.58 -17.82 4.18
C LYS A 217 -14.13 -18.80 3.14
N GLU A 218 -15.00 -18.36 2.25
CA GLU A 218 -15.53 -19.19 1.16
C GLU A 218 -14.42 -19.65 0.22
N HIS A 219 -13.56 -18.74 -0.23
CA HIS A 219 -12.41 -19.07 -1.07
C HIS A 219 -11.45 -20.05 -0.42
N ILE A 220 -11.13 -19.87 0.87
CA ILE A 220 -10.27 -20.80 1.62
C ILE A 220 -10.91 -22.20 1.69
N ARG A 221 -12.20 -22.31 2.03
CA ARG A 221 -12.90 -23.62 2.05
C ARG A 221 -12.91 -24.29 0.68
N LYS A 222 -13.16 -23.52 -0.38
CA LYS A 222 -13.17 -24.01 -1.75
C LYS A 222 -11.80 -24.55 -2.16
N LEU A 223 -10.73 -23.80 -1.89
CA LEU A 223 -9.35 -24.20 -2.19
C LEU A 223 -8.95 -25.46 -1.41
N ALA A 224 -9.32 -25.55 -0.13
CA ALA A 224 -9.06 -26.73 0.69
C ALA A 224 -9.76 -28.00 0.18
N GLY A 225 -10.85 -27.86 -0.58
CA GLY A 225 -11.52 -29.00 -1.24
C GLY A 225 -10.93 -29.40 -2.59
N LEU A 226 -9.95 -28.65 -3.11
CA LEU A 226 -9.27 -28.92 -4.40
C LEU A 226 -7.89 -29.58 -4.26
N LEU A 227 -7.31 -29.55 -3.06
CA LEU A 227 -5.99 -30.10 -2.71
C LEU A 227 -6.15 -31.33 -1.83
#